data_AF-A0A1V6HS64-F1
#
_entry.id   AF-A0A1V6HS64-F1
#
_cell.length_a   1.000
_cell.length_b   1.000
_cell.length_c   1.000
_cell.angle_alpha   90.00
_cell.angle_beta   90.00
_cell.angle_gamma   90.00
#
_symmetry.space_group_name_H-M   'P 1'
#
loop_
_entity.id
_entity.type
_entity.pdbx_description
1 polymer ?
#
loop_
_entity_poly.entity_id
_entity_poly.type
_entity_poly.pdbx_seq_one_letter_code
_entity_poly.pdbx_strand_id
1 'polypeptide(L)'
;METLRIEVEGAPEAALAALAAEAELWGAGWEGHARGGRLDLPVLYGLRRGRVRGEIALAPRSEDPEAGTEIGWHPGEAEIHVHRPAVAILLLAAAAGLGTLLWPFFPRLIRLLPAALLLSLTAWWLVVARLRNAGPREFLDAVHARLGGEAG
;
A
#
# COMPACT_ATOMS: atom_id res chain seq x y z
N MET A 1 16.39 3.77 -3.15
CA MET A 1 15.28 2.84 -2.85
C MET A 1 15.89 1.45 -2.78
N GLU A 2 15.53 0.64 -1.80
CA GLU A 2 16.12 -0.70 -1.63
C GLU A 2 15.50 -1.69 -2.61
N THR A 3 16.32 -2.55 -3.20
CA THR A 3 15.87 -3.69 -4.00
C THR A 3 15.22 -4.72 -3.08
N LEU A 4 13.96 -5.04 -3.29
CA LEU A 4 13.26 -6.09 -2.55
C LEU A 4 13.44 -7.41 -3.27
N ARG A 5 13.71 -8.49 -2.52
CA ARG A 5 13.87 -9.83 -3.07
C ARG A 5 13.03 -10.79 -2.27
N ILE A 6 12.28 -11.64 -2.96
CA ILE A 6 11.53 -12.75 -2.36
C ILE A 6 11.86 -14.05 -3.07
N GLU A 7 11.84 -15.14 -2.33
CA GLU A 7 11.96 -16.49 -2.86
C GLU A 7 10.57 -17.08 -2.96
N VAL A 8 10.25 -17.71 -4.08
CA VAL A 8 8.97 -18.40 -4.29
C VAL A 8 9.21 -19.82 -4.77
N GLU A 9 8.35 -20.74 -4.35
CA GLU A 9 8.37 -22.11 -4.85
C GLU A 9 7.81 -22.19 -6.27
N GLY A 10 8.37 -23.10 -7.06
CA GLY A 10 7.92 -23.38 -8.43
C GLY A 10 8.68 -22.65 -9.54
N ALA A 11 8.32 -23.04 -10.77
CA ALA A 11 9.00 -22.59 -11.99
C ALA A 11 8.78 -21.09 -12.27
N PRO A 12 9.70 -20.42 -12.98
CA PRO A 12 9.61 -18.99 -13.29
C PRO A 12 8.33 -18.59 -14.03
N GLU A 13 7.78 -19.50 -14.84
CA GLU A 13 6.53 -19.32 -15.58
C GLU A 13 5.32 -19.26 -14.65
N ALA A 14 5.28 -20.11 -13.61
CA ALA A 14 4.25 -20.08 -12.58
C ALA A 14 4.34 -18.80 -11.76
N ALA A 15 5.56 -18.38 -11.42
CA ALA A 15 5.81 -17.12 -10.72
C ALA A 15 5.35 -15.89 -11.54
N LEU A 16 5.61 -15.87 -12.86
CA LEU A 16 5.12 -14.83 -13.77
C LEU A 16 3.58 -14.80 -13.85
N ALA A 17 2.94 -15.97 -13.92
CA ALA A 17 1.49 -16.08 -13.98
C ALA A 17 0.83 -15.59 -12.67
N ALA A 18 1.41 -15.95 -11.51
CA ALA A 18 0.96 -15.45 -10.22
C ALA A 18 1.14 -13.93 -10.09
N LEU A 19 2.27 -13.40 -10.56
CA LEU A 19 2.53 -11.95 -10.63
C LEU A 19 1.48 -11.20 -11.45
N ALA A 20 1.14 -11.72 -12.64
CA ALA A 20 0.13 -11.12 -13.51
C ALA A 20 -1.26 -11.14 -12.86
N ALA A 21 -1.65 -12.26 -12.26
CA ALA A 21 -2.93 -12.40 -11.58
C ALA A 21 -3.05 -11.47 -10.36
N GLU A 22 -1.98 -11.37 -9.56
CA GLU A 22 -1.98 -10.49 -8.39
C GLU A 22 -1.94 -9.02 -8.81
N ALA A 23 -1.20 -8.68 -9.88
CA ALA A 23 -1.20 -7.34 -10.45
C ALA A 23 -2.61 -6.90 -10.86
N GLU A 24 -3.39 -7.79 -11.49
CA GLU A 24 -4.77 -7.51 -11.87
C GLU A 24 -5.67 -7.27 -10.65
N LEU A 25 -5.56 -8.11 -9.60
CA LEU A 25 -6.31 -7.94 -8.35
C LEU A 25 -6.00 -6.61 -7.66
N TRP A 26 -4.76 -6.14 -7.75
CA TRP A 26 -4.30 -4.89 -7.16
C TRP A 26 -4.57 -3.67 -8.04
N GLY A 27 -5.07 -3.86 -9.28
CA GLY A 27 -5.19 -2.79 -10.27
C GLY A 27 -3.84 -2.21 -10.71
N ALA A 28 -2.77 -2.99 -10.58
CA ALA A 28 -1.43 -2.67 -11.04
C ALA A 28 -1.32 -2.86 -12.56
N GLY A 29 -0.49 -2.02 -13.18
CA GLY A 29 -0.10 -2.23 -14.58
C GLY A 29 1.04 -3.24 -14.62
N TRP A 30 0.93 -4.30 -15.41
CA TRP A 30 1.97 -5.31 -15.56
C TRP A 30 2.30 -5.53 -17.04
N GLU A 31 3.58 -5.39 -17.37
CA GLU A 31 4.15 -5.67 -18.69
C GLU A 31 5.22 -6.75 -18.53
N GLY A 32 4.83 -8.01 -18.72
CA GLY A 32 5.71 -9.16 -18.54
C GLY A 32 6.58 -9.49 -19.77
N HIS A 33 7.79 -9.97 -19.50
CA HIS A 33 8.73 -10.56 -20.45
C HIS A 33 9.21 -11.94 -19.92
N ALA A 34 9.98 -12.69 -20.72
CA ALA A 34 10.37 -14.08 -20.40
C ALA A 34 11.15 -14.30 -19.08
N ARG A 35 11.76 -13.26 -18.51
CA ARG A 35 12.55 -13.34 -17.25
C ARG A 35 12.29 -12.19 -16.30
N GLY A 36 11.15 -11.51 -16.44
CA GLY A 36 10.94 -10.25 -15.74
C GLY A 36 9.76 -9.47 -16.28
N GLY A 37 9.68 -8.21 -15.89
CA GLY A 37 8.62 -7.34 -16.35
C GLY A 37 8.76 -5.93 -15.80
N ARG A 38 7.99 -5.01 -16.34
CA ARG A 38 7.75 -3.71 -15.72
C ARG A 38 6.43 -3.78 -14.97
N LEU A 39 6.44 -3.38 -13.70
CA LEU A 39 5.23 -3.27 -12.90
C LEU A 39 5.04 -1.81 -12.48
N ASP A 40 3.80 -1.37 -12.61
CA ASP A 40 3.31 -0.07 -12.17
C ASP A 40 2.29 -0.29 -11.04
N LEU A 41 2.78 -0.28 -9.80
CA LEU A 41 2.01 -0.63 -8.62
C LEU A 41 1.34 0.63 -8.01
N PRO A 42 0.01 0.65 -7.84
CA PRO A 42 -0.65 1.68 -7.03
C PRO A 42 -0.26 1.49 -5.56
N VAL A 43 0.34 2.53 -4.97
CA VAL A 43 0.76 2.51 -3.56
C VAL A 43 -0.08 3.45 -2.70
N LEU A 44 -0.38 2.98 -1.50
CA LEU A 44 -1.07 3.72 -0.45
C LEU A 44 -0.16 3.73 0.79
N TYR A 45 0.29 4.92 1.17
CA TYR A 45 1.02 5.17 2.41
C TYR A 45 0.23 6.17 3.24
N GLY A 46 -0.83 5.70 3.90
CA GLY A 46 -1.79 6.51 4.64
C GLY A 46 -2.44 7.61 3.79
N LEU A 47 -2.02 8.87 3.99
CA LEU A 47 -2.55 10.03 3.25
C LEU A 47 -1.92 10.22 1.87
N ARG A 48 -0.77 9.58 1.64
CA ARG A 48 -0.04 9.63 0.38
C ARG A 48 -0.54 8.52 -0.52
N ARG A 49 -0.91 8.89 -1.74
CA ARG A 49 -1.36 7.95 -2.77
C ARG A 49 -0.54 8.20 -4.01
N GLY A 50 -0.19 7.13 -4.70
CA GLY A 50 0.71 7.26 -5.83
C GLY A 50 0.85 5.97 -6.59
N ARG A 51 1.80 6.00 -7.51
CA ARG A 51 2.22 4.84 -8.27
C ARG A 51 3.72 4.69 -8.12
N VAL A 52 4.17 3.45 -7.91
CA VAL A 52 5.58 3.10 -7.89
C VAL A 52 5.82 2.19 -9.08
N ARG A 53 6.65 2.66 -10.00
CA ARG A 53 7.09 1.92 -11.17
C ARG A 53 8.44 1.30 -10.88
N GLY A 54 8.57 0.02 -11.18
CA GLY A 54 9.82 -0.70 -11.04
C GLY A 54 9.91 -1.86 -12.01
N GLU A 55 11.12 -2.40 -12.10
CA GLU A 55 11.40 -3.59 -12.88
C GLU A 55 11.42 -4.81 -11.95
N ILE A 56 10.79 -5.88 -12.40
CA ILE A 56 10.88 -7.20 -11.80
C ILE A 56 11.84 -8.03 -12.63
N ALA A 57 12.82 -8.63 -11.96
CA ALA A 57 13.66 -9.67 -12.51
C ALA A 57 13.29 -11.01 -11.85
N LEU A 58 13.13 -12.06 -12.65
CA LEU A 58 12.99 -13.43 -12.17
C LEU A 58 14.25 -14.21 -12.54
N ALA A 59 14.87 -14.82 -11.54
CA ALA A 59 16.01 -15.70 -11.71
C ALA A 59 15.69 -17.09 -11.13
N PRO A 60 15.92 -18.18 -11.89
CA PRO A 60 15.85 -19.52 -11.30
C PRO A 60 16.96 -19.68 -10.26
N ARG A 61 16.64 -20.28 -9.10
CA ARG A 61 17.61 -20.46 -8.01
C ARG A 61 18.67 -21.51 -8.35
N SER A 62 18.29 -22.51 -9.13
CA SER A 62 19.14 -23.61 -9.58
C SER A 62 18.71 -24.04 -11.00
N GLU A 63 19.49 -24.91 -11.64
CA GLU A 63 19.07 -25.61 -12.87
C GLU A 63 17.92 -26.58 -12.61
N ASP A 64 17.69 -26.94 -11.34
CA ASP A 64 16.55 -27.74 -10.90
C ASP A 64 15.27 -26.88 -10.82
N PRO A 65 14.20 -27.19 -11.60
CA PRO A 65 12.93 -26.47 -11.59
C PRO A 65 12.21 -26.47 -10.23
N GLU A 66 12.51 -27.43 -9.35
CA GLU A 66 11.90 -27.52 -8.01
C GLU A 66 12.62 -26.65 -6.97
N ALA A 67 13.82 -26.12 -7.28
CA ALA A 67 14.58 -25.27 -6.36
C ALA A 67 13.97 -23.87 -6.14
N GLY A 68 12.92 -23.53 -6.89
CA GLY A 68 12.19 -22.27 -6.79
C GLY A 68 12.79 -21.13 -7.61
N THR A 69 12.11 -19.99 -7.56
CA THR A 69 12.42 -18.78 -8.33
C THR A 69 12.67 -17.61 -7.39
N GLU A 70 13.73 -16.84 -7.64
CA GLU A 70 14.00 -15.57 -6.95
C GLU A 70 13.34 -14.43 -7.76
N ILE A 71 12.51 -13.63 -7.09
CA ILE A 71 11.87 -12.44 -7.66
C ILE A 71 12.53 -11.21 -7.05
N GLY A 72 13.22 -10.43 -7.88
CA GLY A 72 13.86 -9.17 -7.50
C GLY A 72 13.11 -7.96 -8.04
N TRP A 73 12.65 -7.08 -7.14
CA TRP A 73 12.04 -5.80 -7.43
C TRP A 73 13.05 -4.66 -7.38
N HIS A 74 13.28 -3.99 -8.51
CA HIS A 74 14.10 -2.79 -8.65
C HIS A 74 13.18 -1.56 -8.82
N PRO A 75 12.91 -0.81 -7.74
CA PRO A 75 12.09 0.39 -7.84
C PRO A 75 12.82 1.49 -8.64
N GLY A 76 12.16 2.02 -9.66
CA GLY A 76 12.69 3.09 -10.51
C GLY A 76 12.13 4.46 -10.12
N GLU A 77 10.84 4.68 -10.41
CA GLU A 77 10.18 5.97 -10.23
C GLU A 77 9.00 5.83 -9.25
N ALA A 78 8.88 6.78 -8.32
CA ALA A 78 7.79 6.83 -7.35
C ALA A 78 7.09 8.19 -7.44
N GLU A 79 5.91 8.23 -8.06
CA GLU A 79 5.06 9.41 -8.09
C GLU A 79 4.06 9.35 -6.94
N ILE A 80 4.44 9.95 -5.81
CA ILE A 80 3.65 9.91 -4.59
C ILE A 80 3.10 11.30 -4.28
N HIS A 81 1.79 11.45 -4.41
CA HIS A 81 1.10 12.71 -4.16
C HIS A 81 0.33 12.67 -2.83
N VAL A 82 0.40 13.77 -2.09
CA VAL A 82 -0.45 13.96 -0.92
C VAL A 82 -1.84 14.34 -1.39
N HIS A 83 -2.85 13.58 -0.96
CA HIS A 83 -4.22 13.84 -1.35
C HIS A 83 -4.74 15.08 -0.58
N ARG A 84 -4.66 16.27 -1.18
CA ARG A 84 -5.06 17.56 -0.58
C ARG A 84 -6.39 17.57 0.20
N PRO A 85 -7.49 16.98 -0.30
CA PRO A 85 -8.75 16.97 0.46
C PRO A 85 -8.67 16.14 1.75
N ALA A 86 -7.78 15.14 1.81
CA ALA A 86 -7.50 14.42 3.05
C ALA A 86 -6.91 15.31 4.13
N VAL A 87 -5.96 16.15 3.71
CA VAL A 87 -5.28 17.11 4.59
C VAL A 87 -6.29 18.14 5.10
N ALA A 88 -7.17 18.63 4.23
CA ALA A 88 -8.24 19.56 4.64
C ALA A 88 -9.17 18.96 5.70
N ILE A 89 -9.60 17.70 5.55
CA ILE A 89 -10.42 17.01 6.55
C ILE A 89 -9.63 16.83 7.85
N LEU A 90 -8.36 16.46 7.78
CA LEU A 90 -7.50 16.32 8.97
C LEU A 90 -7.32 17.65 9.71
N LEU A 91 -7.17 18.76 9.00
CA LEU A 91 -7.08 20.09 9.59
C LEU A 91 -8.41 20.50 10.26
N LEU A 92 -9.54 20.21 9.63
CA LEU A 92 -10.87 20.43 10.23
C LEU A 92 -11.06 19.60 11.50
N ALA A 93 -10.62 18.34 11.48
CA ALA A 93 -10.62 17.46 12.65
C ALA A 93 -9.74 17.99 13.77
N ALA A 94 -8.52 18.42 13.45
CA ALA A 94 -7.59 19.01 14.40
C ALA A 94 -8.18 20.28 15.03
N ALA A 95 -8.83 21.13 14.23
CA ALA A 95 -9.53 22.32 14.73
C ALA A 95 -10.70 21.96 15.67
N ALA A 96 -11.49 20.93 15.35
CA ALA A 96 -12.57 20.45 16.22
C ALA A 96 -12.04 19.86 17.54
N GLY A 97 -10.95 19.09 17.48
CA GLY A 97 -10.25 18.58 18.67
C GLY A 97 -9.71 19.71 19.53
N LEU A 98 -9.09 20.74 18.92
CA LEU A 98 -8.61 21.91 19.62
C LEU A 98 -9.76 22.70 20.27
N GLY A 99 -10.90 22.83 19.58
CA GLY A 99 -12.12 23.42 20.14
C GLY A 99 -12.62 22.68 21.39
N THR A 100 -12.52 21.35 21.39
CA THR A 100 -12.86 20.52 22.56
C THR A 100 -11.88 20.74 23.71
N LEU A 101 -10.58 20.87 23.40
CA LEU A 101 -9.56 21.15 24.41
C LEU A 101 -9.71 22.55 25.03
N LEU A 102 -10.14 23.52 24.21
CA LEU A 102 -10.35 24.92 24.61
C LEU A 102 -11.72 25.14 25.28
N TRP A 103 -12.60 24.14 25.32
CA TRP A 103 -13.93 24.24 25.93
C TRP A 103 -13.95 24.76 27.39
N PRO A 104 -12.99 24.43 28.30
CA PRO A 104 -13.10 24.85 29.69
C PRO A 104 -12.85 26.35 29.84
N PHE A 105 -12.16 26.97 28.87
CA PHE A 105 -11.87 28.39 28.84
C PHE A 105 -13.00 29.20 28.17
N PHE A 106 -13.85 28.54 27.37
CA PHE A 106 -14.93 29.18 26.60
C PHE A 106 -16.26 28.41 26.73
N PRO A 107 -16.98 28.51 27.86
CA PRO A 107 -18.19 27.73 28.16
C PRO A 107 -19.37 27.96 27.19
N ARG A 108 -19.32 29.02 26.36
CA ARG A 108 -20.28 29.23 25.26
C ARG A 108 -20.17 28.15 24.17
N LEU A 109 -19.07 27.39 24.10
CA LEU A 109 -18.89 26.28 23.15
C LEU A 109 -19.72 25.03 23.48
N ILE A 110 -20.39 24.95 24.64
CA ILE A 110 -21.23 23.80 25.02
C ILE A 110 -22.32 23.49 23.99
N ARG A 111 -22.87 24.50 23.30
CA ARG A 111 -23.85 24.28 22.22
C ARG A 111 -23.27 23.57 21.00
N LEU A 112 -21.95 23.67 20.79
CA LEU A 112 -21.24 23.07 19.66
C LEU A 112 -20.64 21.70 20.00
N LEU A 113 -20.68 21.29 21.27
CA LEU A 113 -20.10 20.04 21.76
C LEU A 113 -20.59 18.79 21.02
N PRO A 114 -21.90 18.61 20.75
CA PRO A 114 -22.40 17.44 20.02
C PRO A 114 -21.83 17.37 18.60
N ALA A 115 -21.74 18.53 17.93
CA ALA A 115 -21.18 18.64 16.58
C ALA A 115 -19.65 18.38 16.59
N ALA A 116 -18.93 18.88 17.59
CA ALA A 116 -17.51 18.64 17.76
C ALA A 116 -17.19 17.16 18.03
N LEU A 117 -17.99 16.49 18.86
CA LEU A 117 -17.89 15.05 19.10
C LEU A 117 -18.14 14.24 17.83
N LEU A 118 -19.21 14.54 17.10
CA LEU A 118 -19.49 13.93 15.80
C LEU A 118 -18.33 14.13 14.84
N LEU A 119 -17.82 15.36 14.68
CA LEU A 119 -16.67 15.65 13.81
C LEU A 119 -15.41 14.88 14.23
N SER A 120 -15.12 14.80 15.53
CA SER A 120 -13.98 14.06 16.06
C SER A 120 -14.10 12.56 15.78
N LEU A 121 -15.28 11.97 16.02
CA LEU A 121 -15.55 10.56 15.74
C LEU A 121 -15.45 10.25 14.24
N THR A 122 -16.00 11.13 13.41
CA THR A 122 -15.95 11.01 11.94
C THR A 122 -14.52 11.11 11.43
N ALA A 123 -13.74 12.03 12.00
CA ALA A 123 -12.33 12.19 11.68
C ALA A 123 -11.50 10.97 12.10
N TRP A 124 -11.73 10.43 13.30
CA TRP A 124 -11.11 9.20 13.77
C TRP A 124 -11.40 8.04 12.81
N TRP A 125 -12.68 7.85 12.46
CA TRP A 125 -13.09 6.83 11.50
C TRP A 125 -12.42 7.01 10.14
N LEU A 126 -12.30 8.25 9.67
CA LEU A 126 -11.62 8.57 8.41
C LEU A 126 -10.12 8.26 8.47
N VAL A 127 -9.47 8.50 9.61
CA VAL A 127 -8.06 8.13 9.81
C VAL A 127 -7.89 6.62 9.79
N VAL A 128 -8.72 5.88 10.53
CA VAL A 128 -8.65 4.40 10.59
C VAL A 128 -8.95 3.77 9.23
N ALA A 129 -10.02 4.20 8.55
CA ALA A 129 -10.38 3.69 7.22
C ALA A 129 -9.29 3.98 6.17
N ARG A 130 -8.42 4.96 6.43
CA ARG A 130 -7.41 5.44 5.50
C ARG A 130 -5.99 5.02 5.85
N LEU A 131 -5.78 4.35 6.97
CA LEU A 131 -4.50 3.74 7.38
C LEU A 131 -4.18 2.43 6.63
N ARG A 132 -4.92 2.09 5.57
CA ARG A 132 -4.56 0.96 4.71
C ARG A 132 -3.24 1.27 4.01
N ASN A 133 -2.22 0.48 4.34
CA ASN A 133 -0.97 0.46 3.61
C ASN A 133 -1.08 -0.60 2.51
N ALA A 134 -0.69 -0.21 1.31
CA ALA A 134 -0.55 -1.12 0.18
C ALA A 134 0.71 -0.67 -0.54
N GLY A 135 1.79 -1.43 -0.39
CA GLY A 135 3.10 -1.11 -0.93
C GLY A 135 3.72 -2.30 -1.67
N PRO A 136 4.94 -2.11 -2.21
CA PRO A 136 5.64 -3.13 -2.97
C PRO A 136 5.90 -4.41 -2.18
N ARG A 137 6.11 -4.29 -0.87
CA ARG A 137 6.35 -5.45 -0.01
C ARG A 137 5.07 -6.25 0.21
N GLU A 138 3.96 -5.60 0.57
CA GLU A 138 2.68 -6.30 0.73
C GLU A 138 2.22 -6.96 -0.58
N PHE A 139 2.55 -6.38 -1.74
CA PHE A 139 2.28 -6.99 -3.05
C PHE A 139 3.10 -8.27 -3.27
N LEU A 140 4.41 -8.22 -3.01
CA LEU A 140 5.29 -9.38 -3.14
C LEU A 140 4.89 -10.49 -2.15
N ASP A 141 4.50 -10.13 -0.92
CA ASP A 141 4.01 -11.08 0.08
C ASP A 141 2.70 -11.76 -0.40
N ALA A 142 1.81 -11.02 -1.07
CA ALA A 142 0.59 -11.59 -1.67
C ALA A 142 0.89 -12.55 -2.83
N VAL A 143 1.88 -12.22 -3.69
CA VAL A 143 2.37 -13.13 -4.74
C VAL A 143 2.95 -14.41 -4.12
N HIS A 144 3.74 -14.29 -3.05
CA HIS A 144 4.31 -15.43 -2.34
C HIS A 144 3.22 -16.32 -1.72
N ALA A 145 2.23 -15.73 -1.04
CA ALA A 145 1.10 -16.46 -0.47
C ALA A 145 0.29 -17.22 -1.54
N ARG A 146 0.16 -16.65 -2.74
CA ARG A 146 -0.54 -17.28 -3.86
C ARG A 146 0.20 -18.51 -4.42
N LEU A 147 1.53 -18.52 -4.35
CA LEU A 147 2.38 -19.58 -4.91
C LEU A 147 2.61 -20.77 -3.98
N GLY A 148 2.15 -20.72 -2.72
CA GLY A 148 2.20 -21.88 -1.81
C GLY A 148 2.75 -21.61 -0.41
N GLY A 149 3.09 -20.37 -0.06
CA GLY A 149 3.47 -20.05 1.32
C GLY A 149 2.24 -19.90 2.23
N GLU A 150 1.97 -20.88 3.10
CA GLU A 150 1.34 -20.53 4.37
C GLU A 150 2.23 -19.50 5.05
N ALA A 151 1.67 -18.34 5.39
CA ALA A 151 2.38 -17.31 6.14
C ALA A 151 2.87 -17.92 7.46
N GLY A 152 4.17 -18.14 7.57
CA GLY A 152 4.86 -18.42 8.84
C GLY A 152 5.04 -17.15 9.65
#